data_AF-A0A0C9Y198-F1
#
_entry.id   AF-A0A0C9Y198-F1
#
_cell.length_a   1.000
_cell.length_b   1.000
_cell.length_c   1.000
_cell.angle_alpha   90.00
_cell.angle_beta   90.00
_cell.angle_gamma   90.00
#
_symmetry.space_group_name_H-M   'P 1'
#
loop_
_entity.id
_entity.type
_entity.pdbx_description
1 polymer ?
#
loop_
_entity_poly.entity_id
_entity_poly.type
_entity_poly.pdbx_seq_one_letter_code
_entity_poly.pdbx_strand_id
1 'polypeptide(L)'
;MDFFLIPNNPENSVLVSANGVAHYQIRTAKLGGGVRVTHIQRPADSTEDSIVAEIEWKSWETPTIIRSPLLGGLGRCVGKAGVGVRAHKFLYRRRKLSPSRYFVGNDGEEYQWKASKDSGCVLLQSGTDEEVARHVNTINAEGLFAGERKSALRIQPCSLDIDLIVLSFVVMEKKRRERTGDGMEALPHDEDPQGEGCVSGDAAGEA
;
A
#
# COMPACT_ATOMS: atom_id res chain seq x y z
N MET A 1 -11.86 13.14 -1.26
CA MET A 1 -12.74 12.01 -1.63
C MET A 1 -12.40 10.80 -0.77
N ASP A 2 -13.39 9.97 -0.45
CA ASP A 2 -13.22 8.78 0.40
C ASP A 2 -13.49 7.51 -0.42
N PHE A 3 -12.55 6.57 -0.39
CA PHE A 3 -12.68 5.24 -0.96
C PHE A 3 -12.75 4.18 0.15
N PHE A 4 -13.93 3.59 0.35
CA PHE A 4 -14.17 2.54 1.32
C PHE A 4 -13.66 1.20 0.82
N LEU A 5 -12.94 0.46 1.68
CA LEU A 5 -12.41 -0.87 1.38
C LEU A 5 -13.49 -1.92 1.69
N ILE A 6 -13.97 -2.62 0.66
CA ILE A 6 -15.06 -3.60 0.79
C ILE A 6 -14.69 -4.94 0.14
N PRO A 7 -14.47 -6.01 0.93
CA PRO A 7 -14.32 -6.01 2.38
C PRO A 7 -13.08 -5.23 2.84
N ASN A 8 -12.89 -5.06 4.15
CA ASN A 8 -11.70 -4.42 4.73
C ASN A 8 -10.45 -5.31 4.62
N ASN A 9 -10.05 -5.65 3.39
CA ASN A 9 -8.90 -6.47 3.07
C ASN A 9 -8.14 -5.84 1.88
N PRO A 10 -6.95 -5.26 2.09
CA PRO A 10 -6.19 -4.58 1.03
C PRO A 10 -5.75 -5.52 -0.10
N GLU A 11 -5.82 -6.84 0.09
CA GLU A 11 -5.48 -7.83 -0.94
C GLU A 11 -6.69 -8.28 -1.75
N ASN A 12 -7.90 -8.19 -1.18
CA ASN A 12 -9.12 -8.66 -1.81
C ASN A 12 -10.26 -7.69 -1.44
N SER A 13 -10.30 -6.54 -2.09
CA SER A 13 -11.29 -5.50 -1.85
C SER A 13 -11.69 -4.76 -3.11
N VAL A 14 -12.85 -4.13 -3.05
CA VAL A 14 -13.27 -3.11 -3.99
C VAL A 14 -13.22 -1.77 -3.25
N LEU A 15 -12.58 -0.78 -3.87
CA LEU A 15 -12.59 0.60 -3.39
C LEU A 15 -13.84 1.28 -3.94
N VAL A 16 -14.77 1.61 -3.04
CA VAL A 16 -16.09 2.14 -3.37
C VAL A 16 -16.25 3.53 -2.77
N SER A 17 -16.82 4.48 -3.50
CA SER A 17 -17.14 5.81 -2.94
C SER A 17 -18.42 5.79 -2.11
N ALA A 18 -18.74 6.89 -1.42
CA ALA A 18 -19.88 6.97 -0.50
C ALA A 18 -21.25 6.73 -1.18
N ASN A 19 -21.34 6.96 -2.49
CA ASN A 19 -22.56 6.74 -3.28
C ASN A 19 -22.67 5.29 -3.82
N GLY A 20 -21.73 4.41 -3.48
CA GLY A 20 -21.73 3.02 -3.93
C GLY A 20 -21.05 2.75 -5.27
N VAL A 21 -20.39 3.74 -5.88
CA VAL A 21 -19.67 3.54 -7.15
C VAL A 21 -18.33 2.86 -6.89
N ALA A 22 -18.08 1.74 -7.57
CA ALA A 22 -16.80 1.03 -7.53
C ALA A 22 -15.77 1.74 -8.41
N HIS A 23 -14.64 2.13 -7.83
CA HIS A 23 -13.54 2.82 -8.52
C HIS A 23 -12.33 1.93 -8.77
N TYR A 24 -12.04 1.01 -7.84
CA TYR A 24 -10.94 0.07 -8.01
C TYR A 24 -11.33 -1.31 -7.52
N GLN A 25 -10.81 -2.33 -8.18
CA GLN A 25 -10.88 -3.71 -7.76
C GLN A 25 -9.46 -4.22 -7.49
N ILE A 26 -9.26 -4.73 -6.28
CA ILE A 26 -8.00 -5.29 -5.80
C ILE A 26 -8.24 -6.78 -5.53
N ARG A 27 -7.45 -7.62 -6.21
CA ARG A 27 -7.58 -9.09 -6.10
C ARG A 27 -6.20 -9.73 -6.03
N THR A 28 -5.99 -10.55 -5.01
CA THR A 28 -4.77 -11.36 -4.88
C THR A 28 -5.06 -12.79 -5.28
N ALA A 29 -4.35 -13.29 -6.28
CA ALA A 29 -4.35 -14.68 -6.67
C ALA A 29 -3.08 -15.38 -6.18
N LYS A 30 -3.20 -16.64 -5.74
CA LYS A 30 -2.06 -17.52 -5.47
C LYS A 30 -1.79 -18.34 -6.74
N LEU A 31 -0.63 -18.12 -7.34
CA LEU A 31 -0.14 -18.90 -8.48
C LEU A 31 0.59 -20.16 -7.99
N GLY A 32 0.91 -21.06 -8.93
CA GLY A 32 1.76 -22.22 -8.66
C GLY A 32 3.09 -21.81 -8.01
N GLY A 33 3.64 -22.67 -7.15
CA GLY A 33 4.88 -22.38 -6.42
C GLY A 33 4.73 -21.39 -5.25
N GLY A 34 3.50 -21.05 -4.85
CA GLY A 34 3.24 -20.22 -3.68
C GLY A 34 3.37 -18.71 -3.91
N VAL A 35 3.67 -18.28 -5.13
CA VAL A 35 3.73 -16.86 -5.52
C VAL A 35 2.34 -16.24 -5.40
N ARG A 36 2.23 -15.10 -4.71
CA ARG A 36 0.98 -14.32 -4.60
C ARG A 36 1.09 -13.09 -5.48
N VAL A 37 0.10 -12.86 -6.34
CA VAL A 37 0.04 -11.68 -7.22
C VAL A 37 -1.23 -10.90 -6.96
N THR A 38 -1.10 -9.64 -6.53
CA THR A 38 -2.21 -8.70 -6.47
C THR A 38 -2.37 -7.96 -7.79
N HIS A 39 -3.57 -7.92 -8.32
CA HIS A 39 -3.95 -7.06 -9.43
C HIS A 39 -4.79 -5.91 -8.90
N ILE A 40 -4.47 -4.69 -9.33
CA ILE A 40 -5.25 -3.48 -9.09
C ILE A 40 -5.82 -3.07 -10.44
N GLN A 41 -7.13 -2.98 -10.52
CA GLN A 41 -7.86 -2.63 -11.74
C GLN A 41 -8.83 -1.49 -11.47
N ARG A 42 -9.07 -0.66 -12.48
CA ARG A 42 -10.11 0.37 -12.50
C ARG A 42 -11.11 0.11 -13.63
N PRO A 43 -12.36 0.58 -13.55
CA PRO A 43 -13.30 0.52 -14.66
C PRO A 43 -12.72 1.21 -15.90
N ALA A 44 -12.70 0.51 -17.04
CA ALA A 44 -12.26 1.03 -18.33
C ALA A 44 -12.93 0.24 -19.46
N ASP A 45 -12.93 0.81 -20.67
CA ASP A 45 -13.53 0.19 -21.86
C ASP A 45 -12.71 -0.99 -22.39
N SER A 46 -11.41 -1.04 -22.07
CA SER A 46 -10.49 -2.10 -22.46
C SER A 46 -9.80 -2.73 -21.26
N THR A 47 -9.39 -4.00 -21.40
CA THR A 47 -8.64 -4.70 -20.34
C THR A 47 -7.29 -4.06 -20.07
N GLU A 48 -6.62 -3.55 -21.10
CA GLU A 48 -5.30 -2.93 -20.97
C GLU A 48 -5.38 -1.61 -20.18
N ASP A 49 -6.40 -0.79 -20.48
CA ASP A 49 -6.64 0.48 -19.79
C ASP A 49 -7.20 0.31 -18.37
N SER A 50 -7.73 -0.88 -18.08
CA SER A 50 -8.22 -1.25 -16.75
C SER A 50 -7.08 -1.54 -15.77
N ILE A 51 -5.90 -1.96 -16.24
CA ILE A 51 -4.81 -2.39 -15.37
C ILE A 51 -4.07 -1.18 -14.79
N VAL A 52 -4.18 -1.00 -13.47
CA VAL A 52 -3.41 -0.01 -12.72
C VAL A 52 -2.05 -0.58 -12.32
N ALA A 53 -2.03 -1.78 -11.74
CA ALA A 53 -0.79 -2.42 -11.31
C ALA A 53 -0.94 -3.93 -11.08
N GLU A 54 0.19 -4.62 -11.15
CA GLU A 54 0.41 -5.97 -10.65
C GLU A 54 1.51 -5.95 -9.59
N ILE A 55 1.27 -6.60 -8.45
CA ILE A 55 2.24 -6.72 -7.36
C ILE A 55 2.48 -8.19 -7.11
N GLU A 56 3.65 -8.66 -7.49
CA GLU A 56 4.15 -9.99 -7.17
C GLU A 56 4.81 -9.93 -5.79
N TRP A 57 4.17 -10.54 -4.79
CA TRP A 57 4.63 -10.46 -3.40
C TRP A 57 5.85 -11.34 -3.16
N LYS A 58 6.65 -10.89 -2.18
CA LYS A 58 7.86 -11.58 -1.76
C LYS A 58 7.52 -13.02 -1.33
N SER A 59 8.36 -13.97 -1.73
CA SER A 59 8.52 -15.26 -1.05
C SER A 59 9.85 -15.27 -0.30
N TRP A 60 10.16 -16.36 0.39
CA TRP A 60 11.49 -16.54 1.01
C TRP A 60 12.66 -16.33 0.02
N GLU A 61 12.42 -16.58 -1.27
CA GLU A 61 13.46 -16.60 -2.31
C GLU A 61 13.42 -15.38 -3.25
N THR A 62 12.29 -14.65 -3.28
CA THR A 62 12.06 -13.62 -4.32
C THR A 62 11.60 -12.30 -3.71
N PRO A 63 12.16 -11.15 -4.12
CA PRO A 63 11.71 -9.85 -3.61
C PRO A 63 10.34 -9.49 -4.17
N THR A 64 9.60 -8.60 -3.49
CA THR A 64 8.36 -8.03 -4.05
C THR A 64 8.66 -7.23 -5.32
N ILE A 65 7.99 -7.55 -6.41
CA ILE A 65 8.08 -6.89 -7.71
C ILE A 65 6.78 -6.17 -8.02
N ILE A 66 6.89 -4.93 -8.48
CA ILE A 66 5.76 -4.08 -8.87
C ILE A 66 5.85 -3.82 -10.37
N ARG A 67 4.72 -4.02 -11.05
CA ARG A 67 4.51 -3.72 -12.46
C ARG A 67 3.34 -2.76 -12.58
N SER A 68 3.48 -1.68 -13.31
CA SER A 68 2.42 -0.71 -13.56
C SER A 68 2.77 0.13 -14.78
N PRO A 69 1.78 0.46 -15.65
CA PRO A 69 1.98 1.40 -16.76
C PRO A 69 2.48 2.77 -16.32
N LEU A 70 2.22 3.15 -15.07
CA LEU A 70 2.61 4.43 -14.46
C LEU A 70 4.10 4.50 -14.14
N LEU A 71 4.79 3.36 -14.08
CA LEU A 71 6.22 3.31 -13.80
C LEU A 71 7.04 3.43 -15.08
N GLY A 72 8.29 3.88 -14.97
CA GLY A 72 9.24 3.92 -16.09
C GLY A 72 9.97 2.59 -16.32
N GLY A 73 10.49 2.39 -17.53
CA GLY A 73 11.39 1.29 -17.87
C GLY A 73 10.81 -0.10 -17.59
N LEU A 74 11.53 -0.93 -16.82
CA LEU A 74 11.10 -2.28 -16.47
C LEU A 74 9.77 -2.32 -15.69
N GLY A 75 9.38 -1.22 -15.05
CA GLY A 75 8.11 -1.14 -14.32
C GLY A 75 6.87 -1.32 -15.21
N ARG A 76 6.94 -1.05 -16.51
CA ARG A 76 5.80 -1.18 -17.43
C ARG A 76 5.50 -2.61 -17.87
N CYS A 77 6.30 -3.59 -17.46
CA CYS A 77 6.22 -4.97 -17.94
C CYS A 77 5.08 -5.77 -17.29
N VAL A 78 3.84 -5.27 -17.38
CA VAL A 78 2.62 -5.98 -16.95
C VAL A 78 2.57 -7.37 -17.62
N GLY A 79 2.15 -8.38 -16.87
CA GLY A 79 2.08 -9.78 -17.31
C GLY A 79 3.41 -10.55 -17.32
N LYS A 80 4.57 -9.90 -17.13
CA LYS A 80 5.89 -10.58 -17.15
C LYS A 80 6.39 -10.90 -15.73
N ALA A 81 6.21 -12.16 -15.31
CA ALA A 81 6.67 -12.64 -14.00
C ALA A 81 8.17 -12.38 -13.78
N GLY A 82 8.53 -11.96 -12.56
CA GLY A 82 9.91 -11.63 -12.19
C GLY A 82 10.51 -10.37 -12.84
N VAL A 83 9.82 -9.73 -13.79
CA VAL A 83 10.30 -8.51 -14.47
C VAL A 83 9.47 -7.30 -14.01
N GLY A 84 10.11 -6.39 -13.27
CA GLY A 84 9.46 -5.17 -12.80
C GLY A 84 10.35 -4.34 -11.88
N VAL A 85 9.77 -3.37 -11.21
CA VAL A 85 10.47 -2.55 -10.21
C VAL A 85 10.38 -3.24 -8.86
N ARG A 86 11.52 -3.46 -8.19
CA ARG A 86 11.51 -3.97 -6.82
C ARG A 86 10.79 -2.98 -5.90
N ALA A 87 9.92 -3.47 -5.02
CA ALA A 87 9.11 -2.60 -4.16
C ALA A 87 9.94 -1.65 -3.27
N HIS A 88 11.16 -2.02 -2.88
CA HIS A 88 12.05 -1.14 -2.10
C HIS A 88 12.71 -0.04 -2.94
N LYS A 89 12.71 -0.16 -4.28
CA LYS A 89 13.16 0.91 -5.18
C LYS A 89 12.01 1.88 -5.46
N PHE A 90 10.80 1.37 -5.66
CA PHE A 90 9.60 2.20 -5.80
C PHE A 90 9.28 2.96 -4.51
N LEU A 91 9.13 2.23 -3.40
CA LEU A 91 8.93 2.76 -2.05
C LEU A 91 10.22 2.63 -1.25
N TYR A 92 11.14 3.59 -1.44
CA TYR A 92 12.46 3.57 -0.81
C TYR A 92 12.44 4.12 0.62
N ARG A 93 13.52 3.85 1.35
CA ARG A 93 13.78 4.42 2.68
C ARG A 93 14.93 5.41 2.58
N ARG A 94 14.80 6.59 3.19
CA ARG A 94 15.94 7.50 3.39
C ARG A 94 16.88 7.01 4.51
N ARG A 95 16.33 6.31 5.53
CA ARG A 95 17.09 5.75 6.65
C ARG A 95 16.71 4.29 6.85
N LYS A 96 17.69 3.41 7.14
CA LYS A 96 17.48 1.95 7.24
C LYS A 96 16.34 1.56 8.18
N LEU A 97 16.26 2.20 9.35
CA LEU A 97 15.27 1.90 10.40
C LEU A 97 14.00 2.75 10.32
N SER A 98 13.86 3.64 9.34
CA SER A 98 12.66 4.48 9.26
C SER A 98 11.44 3.66 8.85
N PRO A 99 10.30 3.79 9.56
CA PRO A 99 9.05 3.19 9.13
C PRO A 99 8.48 3.87 7.88
N SER A 100 8.97 5.07 7.55
CA SER A 100 8.52 5.83 6.40
C SER A 100 9.00 5.25 5.08
N ARG A 101 8.20 5.45 4.03
CA ARG A 101 8.54 5.11 2.65
C ARG A 101 8.33 6.32 1.77
N TYR A 102 9.22 6.49 0.81
CA TYR A 102 9.22 7.61 -0.11
C TYR A 102 9.09 7.09 -1.53
N PHE A 103 8.47 7.88 -2.40
CA PHE A 103 8.44 7.65 -3.83
C PHE A 103 8.32 9.00 -4.55
N VAL A 104 8.64 9.01 -5.84
CA VAL A 104 8.48 10.18 -6.69
C VAL A 104 7.18 10.03 -7.49
N GLY A 105 6.33 11.04 -7.45
CA GLY A 105 5.05 11.09 -8.16
C GLY A 105 5.20 11.33 -9.66
N ASN A 106 4.07 11.33 -10.37
CA ASN A 106 3.99 11.69 -11.79
C ASN A 106 4.33 13.16 -12.07
N ASP A 107 4.25 14.02 -11.06
CA ASP A 107 4.59 15.44 -11.11
C ASP A 107 6.07 15.72 -10.79
N GLY A 108 6.87 14.69 -10.50
CA GLY A 108 8.28 14.83 -10.14
C GLY A 108 8.52 15.19 -8.67
N GLU A 109 7.45 15.37 -7.88
CA GLU A 109 7.54 15.67 -6.46
C GLU A 109 7.74 14.39 -5.64
N GLU A 110 8.42 14.50 -4.49
CA GLU A 110 8.63 13.36 -3.59
C GLU A 110 7.52 13.29 -2.55
N TYR A 111 6.96 12.10 -2.36
CA TYR A 111 5.89 11.84 -1.41
C TYR A 111 6.33 10.84 -0.35
N GLN A 112 5.85 11.01 0.88
CA GLN A 112 6.21 10.20 2.04
C GLN A 112 4.98 9.56 2.67
N TRP A 113 4.95 8.23 2.67
CA TRP A 113 4.09 7.47 3.57
C TRP A 113 4.71 7.40 4.96
N LYS A 114 3.99 7.89 5.97
CA LYS A 114 4.27 7.72 7.40
C LYS A 114 3.26 6.73 7.99
N ALA A 115 3.75 5.69 8.67
CA ALA A 115 2.87 4.83 9.48
C ALA A 115 2.51 5.57 10.77
N SER A 116 1.23 5.63 11.09
CA SER A 116 0.70 6.21 12.32
C SER A 116 0.21 5.09 13.23
N LYS A 117 0.56 5.14 14.52
CA LYS A 117 0.17 4.10 15.50
C LYS A 117 -1.35 3.99 15.63
N ASP A 118 -2.08 5.09 15.48
CA ASP A 118 -3.52 5.15 15.78
C ASP A 118 -4.39 5.21 14.51
N SER A 119 -3.79 5.48 13.35
CA SER A 119 -4.51 5.88 12.13
C SER A 119 -3.99 5.18 10.86
N GLY A 120 -3.26 4.07 10.98
CA GLY A 120 -2.80 3.32 9.82
C GLY A 120 -1.63 4.01 9.10
N CYS A 121 -1.87 4.62 7.95
CA CYS A 121 -0.84 5.30 7.16
C CYS A 121 -1.32 6.64 6.59
N VAL A 122 -0.42 7.62 6.53
CA VAL A 122 -0.65 8.96 5.99
C VAL A 122 0.38 9.25 4.92
N LEU A 123 -0.06 9.78 3.79
CA LEU A 123 0.75 10.23 2.66
C LEU A 123 0.88 11.74 2.72
N LEU A 124 2.12 12.22 2.75
CA LEU A 124 2.46 13.63 2.78
C LEU A 124 3.30 13.98 1.56
N GLN A 125 3.15 15.20 1.03
CA GLN A 125 4.11 15.74 0.08
C GLN A 125 5.37 16.19 0.83
N SER A 126 6.55 15.71 0.44
CA SER A 126 7.76 15.83 1.28
C SER A 126 8.32 17.26 1.35
N GLY A 127 8.04 18.09 0.36
CA GLY A 127 8.47 19.50 0.33
C GLY A 127 7.62 20.43 1.20
N THR A 128 6.34 20.12 1.36
CA THR A 128 5.34 20.99 2.03
C THR A 128 4.81 20.40 3.34
N ASP A 129 4.99 19.09 3.56
CA ASP A 129 4.37 18.27 4.61
C ASP A 129 2.83 18.30 4.57
N GLU A 130 2.24 18.69 3.43
CA GLU A 130 0.80 18.68 3.22
C GLU A 130 0.26 17.26 3.10
N GLU A 131 -0.89 17.00 3.72
CA GLU A 131 -1.56 15.70 3.66
C GLU A 131 -2.27 15.50 2.32
N VAL A 132 -1.83 14.47 1.61
CA VAL A 132 -2.38 14.08 0.31
C VAL A 132 -3.40 12.96 0.46
N ALA A 133 -3.08 11.96 1.29
CA ALA A 133 -3.97 10.84 1.53
C ALA A 133 -3.78 10.24 2.93
N ARG A 134 -4.79 9.55 3.42
CA ARG A 134 -4.76 8.90 4.73
C ARG A 134 -5.68 7.69 4.77
N HIS A 135 -5.21 6.65 5.44
CA HIS A 135 -6.06 5.56 5.91
C HIS A 135 -6.85 6.00 7.14
N VAL A 136 -8.18 5.83 7.12
CA VAL A 136 -9.05 6.15 8.25
C VAL A 136 -10.02 5.02 8.53
N ASN A 137 -10.34 4.83 9.80
CA ASN A 137 -11.49 4.03 10.23
C ASN A 137 -12.55 5.00 10.75
N THR A 138 -13.55 5.30 9.94
CA THR A 138 -14.58 6.31 10.26
C THR A 138 -15.97 5.68 10.30
N ILE A 139 -16.84 6.23 11.14
CA ILE A 139 -18.28 5.98 11.06
C ILE A 139 -18.81 6.93 10.00
N ASN A 140 -19.47 6.39 8.98
CA ASN A 140 -20.04 7.23 7.95
C ASN A 140 -21.36 7.81 8.43
N ALA A 141 -21.50 9.13 8.35
CA ALA A 141 -22.76 9.79 8.70
C ALA A 141 -23.82 9.59 7.61
N GLU A 142 -23.40 9.44 6.35
CA GLU A 142 -24.27 9.46 5.17
C GLU A 142 -23.81 8.46 4.10
N GLY A 143 -24.66 8.23 3.09
CA GLY A 143 -24.38 7.37 1.93
C GLY A 143 -24.67 5.88 2.16
N LEU A 144 -24.13 5.03 1.28
CA LEU A 144 -24.37 3.58 1.27
C LEU A 144 -24.00 2.88 2.59
N PHE A 145 -23.11 3.49 3.38
CA PHE A 145 -22.58 2.94 4.62
C PHE A 145 -22.98 3.76 5.86
N ALA A 146 -24.04 4.55 5.78
CA ALA A 146 -24.49 5.40 6.88
C ALA A 146 -24.68 4.57 8.17
N GLY A 147 -24.09 5.05 9.28
CA GLY A 147 -24.09 4.39 10.58
C GLY A 147 -23.06 3.26 10.75
N GLU A 148 -22.38 2.85 9.68
CA GLU A 148 -21.38 1.77 9.74
C GLU A 148 -19.96 2.31 9.91
N ARG A 149 -19.16 1.60 10.72
CA ARG A 149 -17.72 1.82 10.81
C ARG A 149 -17.02 1.15 9.63
N LYS A 150 -16.44 1.95 8.73
CA LYS A 150 -15.70 1.45 7.57
C LYS A 150 -14.26 1.94 7.57
N SER A 151 -13.40 1.10 7.00
CA SER A 151 -12.03 1.43 6.63
C SER A 151 -12.06 2.14 5.28
N ALA A 152 -11.39 3.28 5.18
CA ALA A 152 -11.36 4.09 3.97
C ALA A 152 -9.97 4.67 3.69
N LEU A 153 -9.66 4.86 2.41
CA LEU A 153 -8.59 5.72 1.94
C LEU A 153 -9.20 7.08 1.60
N ARG A 154 -8.88 8.09 2.41
CA ARG A 154 -9.25 9.48 2.18
C ARG A 154 -8.15 10.16 1.37
N ILE A 155 -8.51 10.79 0.26
CA ILE A 155 -7.60 11.50 -0.64
C ILE A 155 -8.03 12.96 -0.71
N GLN A 156 -7.12 13.89 -0.39
CA GLN A 156 -7.33 15.34 -0.54
C GLN A 156 -7.14 15.76 -2.01
N PRO A 157 -7.65 16.92 -2.44
CA PRO A 157 -7.33 17.46 -3.76
C PRO A 157 -5.82 17.62 -3.94
N CYS A 158 -5.24 16.99 -4.96
CA CYS A 158 -3.79 17.00 -5.22
C CYS A 158 -3.47 16.82 -6.71
N SER A 159 -2.22 17.11 -7.10
CA SER A 159 -1.67 16.86 -8.45
C SER A 159 -1.23 15.41 -8.68
N LEU A 160 -1.01 14.66 -7.60
CA LEU A 160 -0.58 13.28 -7.65
C LEU A 160 -1.66 12.38 -8.26
N ASP A 161 -1.27 11.52 -9.19
CA ASP A 161 -2.14 10.53 -9.81
C ASP A 161 -2.75 9.61 -8.74
N ILE A 162 -4.08 9.53 -8.74
CA ILE A 162 -4.86 8.71 -7.80
C ILE A 162 -4.43 7.24 -7.89
N ASP A 163 -4.09 6.76 -9.08
CA ASP A 163 -3.67 5.38 -9.29
C ASP A 163 -2.32 5.09 -8.59
N LEU A 164 -1.40 6.06 -8.55
CA LEU A 164 -0.16 5.97 -7.76
C LEU A 164 -0.45 5.98 -6.26
N ILE A 165 -1.42 6.77 -5.81
CA ILE A 165 -1.86 6.78 -4.41
C ILE A 165 -2.41 5.41 -4.03
N VAL A 166 -3.31 4.83 -4.84
CA VAL A 166 -3.90 3.51 -4.60
C VAL A 166 -2.84 2.41 -4.62
N LEU A 167 -1.96 2.40 -5.62
CA LEU A 167 -0.86 1.44 -5.71
C LEU A 167 0.04 1.48 -4.47
N SER A 168 0.52 2.68 -4.12
CA SER A 168 1.42 2.84 -2.98
C SER A 168 0.72 2.53 -1.65
N PHE A 169 -0.54 2.91 -1.49
CA PHE A 169 -1.38 2.56 -0.34
C PHE A 169 -1.51 1.04 -0.15
N VAL A 170 -1.84 0.27 -1.21
CA VAL A 170 -1.98 -1.19 -1.12
C VAL A 170 -0.68 -1.84 -0.64
N VAL A 171 0.47 -1.38 -1.15
CA VAL A 171 1.78 -1.87 -0.71
C VAL A 171 2.07 -1.52 0.75
N MET A 172 1.75 -0.31 1.18
CA MET A 172 1.96 0.13 2.55
C MET A 172 1.04 -0.59 3.55
N GLU A 173 -0.23 -0.74 3.21
CA GLU A 173 -1.26 -1.30 4.09
C GLU A 173 -1.08 -2.81 4.28
N LYS A 174 -0.77 -3.57 3.22
CA LYS A 174 -0.44 -5.00 3.36
C LYS A 174 0.78 -5.20 4.28
N LYS A 175 1.86 -4.46 4.03
CA LYS A 175 3.08 -4.52 4.86
C LYS A 175 2.85 -4.08 6.30
N ARG A 176 1.86 -3.23 6.56
CA ARG A 176 1.48 -2.82 7.93
C ARG A 176 0.74 -3.96 8.64
N ARG A 177 -0.19 -4.62 7.95
CA ARG A 177 -0.96 -5.75 8.50
C ARG A 177 -0.08 -6.97 8.79
N GLU A 178 0.88 -7.27 7.91
CA GLU A 178 1.88 -8.31 8.14
C GLU A 178 2.70 -8.04 9.42
N ARG A 179 3.13 -6.79 9.63
CA ARG A 179 3.91 -6.40 10.82
C ARG A 179 3.12 -6.40 12.13
N THR A 180 1.80 -6.19 12.07
CA THR A 180 0.94 -6.07 13.26
C THR A 180 0.25 -7.39 13.63
N GLY A 181 0.44 -8.46 12.85
CA GLY A 181 -0.23 -9.74 13.06
C GLY A 181 -1.73 -9.73 12.77
N ASP A 182 -2.26 -8.63 12.23
CA ASP A 182 -3.66 -8.47 11.80
C ASP A 182 -3.91 -9.17 10.44
N GLY A 183 -2.83 -9.58 9.76
CA GLY A 183 -2.87 -10.60 8.71
C GLY A 183 -2.78 -11.98 9.36
N MET A 184 -3.77 -12.84 9.11
CA MET A 184 -3.95 -14.19 9.68
C MET A 184 -2.81 -15.21 9.44
N GLU A 185 -1.62 -14.78 9.01
CA GLU A 185 -0.42 -15.61 8.87
C GLU A 185 0.77 -14.91 9.55
N ALA A 186 0.81 -14.96 10.88
CA ALA A 186 2.04 -14.72 11.63
C ALA A 186 2.96 -15.94 11.43
N LEU A 187 3.85 -15.88 10.44
CA LEU A 187 5.00 -16.79 10.41
C LEU A 187 6.08 -16.24 11.36
N PRO A 188 6.70 -17.09 12.18
CA PRO A 188 7.79 -16.69 13.06
C PRO A 188 9.05 -16.42 12.22
N HIS A 189 9.75 -15.33 12.56
CA HIS A 189 11.05 -14.90 12.02
C HIS A 189 11.07 -14.31 10.59
N ASP A 190 10.55 -13.09 10.46
CA ASP A 190 10.83 -12.16 9.34
C ASP A 190 11.82 -11.07 9.79
N GLU A 191 12.88 -11.46 10.51
CA GLU A 191 14.04 -10.61 10.72
C GLU A 191 14.95 -10.69 9.50
N ASP A 192 15.11 -9.55 8.84
CA ASP A 192 16.08 -9.32 7.77
C ASP A 192 17.49 -9.66 8.32
N PRO A 193 18.27 -10.60 7.75
CA PRO A 193 19.63 -10.92 8.21
C PRO A 193 20.66 -9.80 7.93
N GLN A 194 20.23 -8.55 7.76
CA GLN A 194 21.10 -7.37 7.67
C GLN A 194 20.85 -6.32 8.78
N GLY A 195 20.38 -6.75 9.95
CA GLY A 195 20.35 -5.89 11.14
C GLY A 195 19.96 -6.58 12.44
N GLU A 196 20.66 -7.65 12.82
CA GLU A 196 20.63 -8.14 14.21
C GLU A 196 21.20 -7.08 15.17
N GLY A 197 20.49 -6.86 16.28
CA GLY A 197 20.96 -6.01 17.37
C GLY A 197 19.83 -5.36 18.17
N CYS A 198 18.90 -6.17 18.68
CA CYS A 198 17.98 -5.74 19.72
C CYS A 198 18.79 -5.55 21.02
N VAL A 199 19.15 -4.30 21.36
CA VAL A 199 19.53 -3.96 22.74
C VAL A 199 18.25 -3.53 23.43
N SER A 200 17.64 -4.47 24.13
CA SER A 200 16.68 -4.19 25.20
C SER A 200 17.42 -3.42 26.28
N GLY A 201 17.31 -2.09 26.27
CA GLY A 201 17.69 -1.25 27.39
C GLY A 201 16.61 -1.36 28.45
N ASP A 202 16.76 -2.31 29.37
CA ASP A 202 16.06 -2.25 30.64
C ASP A 202 16.54 -1.01 31.39
N ALA A 203 15.66 -0.01 31.44
CA ALA A 203 15.77 1.09 32.37
C ALA A 203 15.47 0.55 33.78
N ALA A 204 16.49 -0.04 34.42
CA ALA A 204 16.52 -0.17 35.86
C ALA A 204 16.97 1.18 36.43
N GLY A 205 16.01 1.97 36.88
CA GLY A 205 16.28 2.97 37.90
C GLY A 205 16.45 2.28 39.25
N GLU A 206 17.48 2.65 39.99
CA GLU A 206 17.43 2.65 41.44
C GLU A 206 18.48 3.64 42.01
N ALA A 207 17.95 4.52 42.86
CA ALA A 207 18.55 5.35 43.92
C ALA A 207 19.88 6.11 43.66
#